data_AF-A0A347APM5-F1
#
_entry.id   AF-A0A347APM5-F1
#
_cell.length_a   1.000
_cell.length_b   1.000
_cell.length_c   1.000
_cell.angle_alpha   90.00
_cell.angle_beta   90.00
_cell.angle_gamma   90.00
#
_symmetry.space_group_name_H-M   'P 1'
#
loop_
_entity.id
_entity.type
_entity.pdbx_description
1 polymer ?
#
loop_
_entity_poly.entity_id
_entity_poly.type
_entity_poly.pdbx_seq_one_letter_code
_entity_poly.pdbx_strand_id
1 'polypeptide(L)'
;MNCAFCQDKDCFNGKDCLKNGERIKKFYTNDDIKLLEASSAIEARYYMEKTRIEELILFSREMGYEHLGLAFCVGLEGEARQIGDLLQKDFKVDSVCCKVCGIDKSEFNLEQIDKKSFEVMCNPVGQANILNEKKTELNIIVGLCMGHDILFTQNSQAPVTTLVVKDRVLAHNPLGAIYSRYYQNKLK
;
A
#
# COMPACT_ATOMS: atom_id res chain seq x y z
N MET A 1 11.98 -21.96 -3.36
CA MET A 1 10.60 -22.53 -3.34
C MET A 1 9.83 -21.96 -4.51
N ASN A 2 8.97 -22.76 -5.14
CA ASN A 2 8.09 -22.28 -6.23
C ASN A 2 6.61 -22.49 -5.88
N CYS A 3 6.18 -21.92 -4.74
CA CYS A 3 4.88 -22.21 -4.13
C CYS A 3 3.68 -21.79 -4.96
N ALA A 4 3.84 -20.83 -5.88
CA ALA A 4 2.78 -20.43 -6.81
C ALA A 4 2.28 -21.60 -7.67
N PHE A 5 3.12 -22.61 -7.93
CA PHE A 5 2.80 -23.77 -8.78
C PHE A 5 2.68 -25.10 -8.00
N CYS A 6 2.76 -25.07 -6.67
CA CYS A 6 2.54 -26.27 -5.84
C CYS A 6 1.07 -26.68 -5.91
N GLN A 7 0.80 -27.92 -6.32
CA GLN A 7 -0.56 -28.45 -6.44
C GLN A 7 -1.11 -29.00 -5.11
N ASP A 8 -0.25 -29.55 -4.25
CA ASP A 8 -0.68 -30.20 -3.00
C ASP A 8 -1.22 -29.19 -1.97
N LYS A 9 -0.53 -28.05 -1.81
CA LYS A 9 -0.86 -27.00 -0.83
C LYS A 9 -1.14 -27.50 0.60
N ASP A 10 -0.58 -28.64 1.00
CA ASP A 10 -0.75 -29.26 2.32
C ASP A 10 -0.46 -28.33 3.52
N CYS A 11 0.27 -27.23 3.33
CA CYS A 11 0.46 -26.22 4.37
C CYS A 11 -0.86 -25.60 4.84
N PHE A 12 -1.91 -25.63 4.02
CA PHE A 12 -3.29 -25.32 4.41
C PHE A 12 -3.76 -26.19 5.58
N ASN A 13 -3.31 -27.45 5.64
CA ASN A 13 -3.60 -28.41 6.71
C ASN A 13 -2.50 -28.45 7.78
N GLY A 14 -1.60 -27.44 7.82
CA GLY A 14 -0.57 -27.30 8.86
C GLY A 14 0.78 -27.96 8.56
N LYS A 15 1.02 -28.48 7.34
CA LYS A 15 2.35 -29.00 6.97
C LYS A 15 3.40 -27.88 6.94
N ASP A 16 4.45 -28.02 7.74
CA ASP A 16 5.66 -27.19 7.64
C ASP A 16 6.53 -27.64 6.46
N CYS A 17 6.31 -27.03 5.29
CA CYS A 17 6.99 -27.39 4.04
C CYS A 17 8.53 -27.31 4.10
N LEU A 18 9.09 -26.51 5.02
CA LEU A 18 10.53 -26.31 5.16
C LEU A 18 11.10 -26.87 6.46
N LYS A 19 10.27 -27.39 7.35
CA LYS A 19 10.64 -27.83 8.71
C LYS A 19 11.37 -26.73 9.49
N ASN A 20 10.97 -25.47 9.29
CA ASN A 20 11.62 -24.33 9.92
C ASN A 20 10.64 -23.40 10.64
N GLY A 21 9.39 -23.82 10.86
CA GLY A 21 8.34 -23.04 11.51
C GLY A 21 8.78 -22.49 12.87
N GLU A 22 9.42 -23.30 13.71
CA GLU A 22 9.95 -22.86 15.00
C GLU A 22 11.06 -21.80 14.88
N ARG A 23 11.84 -21.83 13.81
CA ARG A 23 12.82 -20.77 13.53
C ARG A 23 12.12 -19.50 13.06
N ILE A 24 11.10 -19.62 12.20
CA ILE A 24 10.38 -18.46 11.65
C ILE A 24 9.59 -17.72 12.72
N LYS A 25 8.95 -18.43 13.66
CA LYS A 25 8.23 -17.84 14.80
C LYS A 25 9.10 -16.84 15.59
N LYS A 26 10.42 -17.06 15.65
CA LYS A 26 11.36 -16.20 16.37
C LYS A 26 11.64 -14.86 15.69
N PHE A 27 11.24 -14.67 14.43
CA PHE A 27 11.39 -13.38 13.73
C PHE A 27 10.26 -12.41 14.03
N TYR A 28 9.12 -12.88 14.53
CA TYR A 28 8.02 -11.99 14.90
C TYR A 28 8.39 -11.17 16.14
N THR A 29 8.26 -9.86 16.01
CA THR A 29 8.33 -8.92 17.11
C THR A 29 6.96 -8.78 17.77
N ASN A 30 6.91 -8.18 18.96
CA ASN A 30 5.63 -7.92 19.64
C ASN A 30 4.73 -7.00 18.81
N ASP A 31 5.29 -6.06 18.05
CA ASP A 31 4.49 -5.19 17.20
C ASP A 31 3.93 -5.94 15.99
N ASP A 32 4.70 -6.86 15.39
CA ASP A 32 4.17 -7.75 14.36
C ASP A 32 3.00 -8.60 14.88
N ILE A 33 3.10 -9.09 16.12
CA ILE A 33 2.01 -9.85 16.76
C ILE A 33 0.76 -8.99 16.93
N LYS A 34 0.86 -7.73 17.36
CA LYS A 34 -0.30 -6.83 17.47
C LYS A 34 -0.98 -6.60 16.12
N LEU A 35 -0.20 -6.38 15.07
CA LEU A 35 -0.69 -6.26 13.69
C LEU A 35 -1.46 -7.53 13.28
N LEU A 36 -0.91 -8.71 13.58
CA LEU A 36 -1.56 -9.99 13.30
C LEU A 36 -2.86 -10.16 14.10
N GLU A 37 -2.86 -9.89 15.41
CA GLU A 37 -4.03 -9.98 16.28
C GLU A 37 -5.18 -9.11 15.76
N ALA A 38 -4.90 -7.84 15.43
CA ALA A 38 -5.90 -6.93 14.88
C ALA A 38 -6.44 -7.41 13.53
N SER A 39 -5.56 -7.84 12.61
CA SER A 39 -5.98 -8.33 11.30
C SER A 39 -6.82 -9.61 11.38
N SER A 40 -6.42 -10.58 12.21
CA SER A 40 -7.14 -11.83 12.43
C SER A 40 -8.48 -11.60 13.13
N ALA A 41 -8.55 -10.64 14.06
CA ALA A 41 -9.79 -10.28 14.73
C ALA A 41 -10.82 -9.70 13.73
N ILE A 42 -10.39 -8.86 12.80
CA ILE A 42 -11.26 -8.28 11.78
C ILE A 42 -11.75 -9.35 10.81
N GLU A 43 -10.84 -10.21 10.32
CA GLU A 43 -11.21 -11.33 9.46
C GLU A 43 -12.25 -12.23 10.13
N ALA A 44 -12.03 -12.62 11.39
CA ALA A 44 -12.93 -13.51 12.11
C ALA A 44 -14.30 -12.88 12.43
N ARG A 45 -14.35 -11.58 12.75
CA ARG A 45 -15.59 -10.89 13.12
C ARG A 45 -16.41 -10.44 11.92
N TYR A 46 -15.79 -10.23 10.76
CA TYR A 46 -16.40 -9.58 9.59
C TYR A 46 -16.14 -10.31 8.27
N TYR A 47 -15.97 -11.63 8.32
CA TYR A 47 -15.63 -12.45 7.16
C TYR A 47 -16.61 -12.23 6.00
N MET A 48 -16.10 -11.71 4.87
CA MET A 48 -16.87 -11.35 3.68
C MET A 48 -17.96 -10.27 3.88
N GLU A 49 -17.89 -9.48 4.94
CA GLU A 49 -18.89 -8.44 5.24
C GLU A 49 -18.40 -7.01 4.96
N LYS A 50 -17.08 -6.79 5.00
CA LYS A 50 -16.47 -5.46 4.93
C LYS A 50 -15.65 -5.25 3.67
N THR A 51 -15.75 -4.06 3.12
CA THR A 51 -14.86 -3.59 2.04
C THR A 51 -13.46 -3.30 2.59
N ARG A 52 -12.45 -3.24 1.73
CA ARG A 52 -11.07 -2.91 2.14
C ARG A 52 -10.94 -1.53 2.82
N ILE A 53 -11.77 -0.56 2.45
CA ILE A 53 -11.80 0.76 3.12
C ILE A 53 -12.35 0.63 4.55
N GLU A 54 -13.42 -0.15 4.73
CA GLU A 54 -13.96 -0.39 6.07
C GLU A 54 -13.01 -1.22 6.93
N GLU A 55 -12.35 -2.24 6.36
CA GLU A 55 -11.28 -3.00 7.04
C GLU A 55 -10.15 -2.08 7.49
N LEU A 56 -9.72 -1.12 6.65
CA LEU A 56 -8.70 -0.13 7.02
C LEU A 56 -9.11 0.72 8.23
N ILE A 57 -10.36 1.19 8.25
CA ILE A 57 -10.90 1.98 9.37
C ILE A 57 -10.99 1.12 10.64
N LEU A 58 -11.53 -0.10 10.54
CA LEU A 58 -11.63 -1.03 11.66
C LEU A 58 -10.24 -1.40 12.20
N PHE A 59 -9.29 -1.68 11.32
CA PHE A 59 -7.90 -1.97 11.66
C PHE A 59 -7.24 -0.82 12.39
N SER A 60 -7.39 0.39 11.86
CA SER A 60 -6.80 1.59 12.49
C SER A 60 -7.39 1.83 13.89
N ARG A 61 -8.68 1.55 14.10
CA ARG A 61 -9.33 1.60 15.43
C ARG A 61 -8.83 0.51 16.36
N GLU A 62 -8.75 -0.74 15.90
CA GLU A 62 -8.29 -1.88 16.73
C GLU A 62 -6.82 -1.69 17.16
N MET A 63 -5.99 -1.09 16.29
CA MET A 63 -4.61 -0.72 16.62
C MET A 63 -4.49 0.49 17.55
N GLY A 64 -5.59 1.22 17.78
CA GLY A 64 -5.59 2.45 18.58
C GLY A 64 -4.85 3.61 17.91
N TYR A 65 -4.73 3.61 16.58
CA TYR A 65 -4.13 4.73 15.85
C TYR A 65 -5.03 5.95 15.91
N GLU A 66 -4.43 7.11 16.10
CA GLU A 66 -5.08 8.42 16.12
C GLU A 66 -4.68 9.28 14.93
N HIS A 67 -3.49 9.04 14.35
CA HIS A 67 -2.94 9.86 13.28
C HIS A 67 -2.49 9.02 12.07
N LEU A 68 -3.20 9.16 10.96
CA LEU A 68 -2.93 8.46 9.71
C LEU A 68 -2.26 9.39 8.68
N GLY A 69 -1.39 8.81 7.85
CA GLY A 69 -0.82 9.48 6.69
C GLY A 69 -1.40 8.96 5.38
N LEU A 70 -1.68 9.87 4.45
CA LEU A 70 -2.22 9.52 3.12
C LEU A 70 -1.25 9.97 2.03
N ALA A 71 -0.51 9.05 1.44
CA ALA A 71 0.40 9.32 0.33
C ALA A 71 -0.29 8.98 -1.00
N PHE A 72 -0.52 9.99 -1.85
CA PHE A 72 -1.33 9.81 -3.05
C PHE A 72 -0.67 10.34 -4.32
N CYS A 73 -1.05 9.77 -5.46
CA CYS A 73 -0.69 10.33 -6.75
C CYS A 73 -1.66 11.45 -7.16
N VAL A 74 -1.13 12.53 -7.75
CA VAL A 74 -1.95 13.63 -8.32
C VAL A 74 -3.03 13.15 -9.30
N GLY A 75 -2.80 12.04 -10.02
CA GLY A 75 -3.79 11.47 -10.92
C GLY A 75 -4.95 10.73 -10.24
N LEU A 76 -4.93 10.61 -8.91
CA LEU A 76 -5.99 10.05 -8.07
C LEU A 76 -6.36 11.03 -6.94
N GLU A 77 -6.25 12.35 -7.18
CA GLU A 77 -6.51 13.35 -6.16
C GLU A 77 -7.98 13.37 -5.69
N GLY A 78 -8.92 13.03 -6.58
CA GLY A 78 -10.35 12.95 -6.26
C GLY A 78 -10.64 11.80 -5.30
N GLU A 79 -10.11 10.61 -5.61
CA GLU A 79 -10.20 9.43 -4.77
C GLU A 79 -9.49 9.66 -3.43
N ALA A 80 -8.30 10.27 -3.45
CA ALA A 80 -7.57 10.60 -2.23
C ALA A 80 -8.35 11.55 -1.32
N ARG A 81 -9.04 12.56 -1.89
CA ARG A 81 -9.91 13.46 -1.13
C ARG A 81 -11.06 12.71 -0.47
N GLN A 82 -11.78 11.88 -1.23
CA GLN A 82 -12.91 11.11 -0.67
C GLN A 82 -12.46 10.15 0.43
N ILE A 83 -11.34 9.47 0.25
CA ILE A 83 -10.74 8.59 1.27
C ILE A 83 -10.33 9.42 2.49
N GLY A 84 -9.68 10.57 2.30
CA GLY A 84 -9.31 11.50 3.36
C GLY A 84 -10.52 11.94 4.18
N ASP A 85 -11.60 12.40 3.52
CA ASP A 85 -12.84 12.84 4.16
C ASP A 85 -13.50 11.72 4.97
N LEU A 86 -13.39 10.46 4.53
CA LEU A 86 -13.89 9.30 5.27
C LEU A 86 -13.05 9.03 6.53
N LEU A 87 -11.72 9.02 6.39
CA LEU A 87 -10.79 8.75 7.50
C LEU A 87 -10.82 9.87 8.56
N GLN A 88 -10.96 11.12 8.13
CA GLN A 88 -11.00 12.28 9.01
C GLN A 88 -12.19 12.32 9.98
N LYS A 89 -13.18 11.43 9.80
CA LYS A 89 -14.28 11.27 10.76
C LYS A 89 -13.82 10.67 12.08
N ASP A 90 -12.76 9.86 12.05
CA ASP A 90 -12.29 9.08 13.19
C ASP A 90 -10.84 9.39 13.57
N PHE A 91 -10.04 9.92 12.64
CA PHE A 91 -8.60 10.09 12.80
C PHE A 91 -8.15 11.49 12.40
N LYS A 92 -7.02 11.93 12.96
CA LYS A 92 -6.24 12.99 12.33
C LYS A 92 -5.60 12.43 11.06
N VAL A 93 -5.66 13.19 9.96
CA VAL A 93 -5.10 12.77 8.67
C VAL A 93 -4.21 13.87 8.11
N ASP A 94 -2.95 13.54 7.83
CA ASP A 94 -2.07 14.36 6.99
C ASP A 94 -1.93 13.68 5.61
N SER A 95 -2.15 14.42 4.53
CA SER A 95 -2.05 13.89 3.16
C SER A 95 -0.94 14.56 2.37
N VAL A 96 -0.17 13.79 1.60
CA VAL A 96 0.94 14.31 0.78
C VAL A 96 0.82 13.83 -0.67
N CYS A 97 0.77 14.78 -1.59
CA CYS A 97 0.75 14.53 -3.04
C CYS A 97 2.12 14.10 -3.57
N CYS A 98 2.14 13.23 -4.58
CA CYS A 98 3.37 12.73 -5.19
C CYS A 98 4.25 13.81 -5.83
N LYS A 99 3.73 15.00 -6.12
CA LYS A 99 4.49 16.11 -6.71
C LYS A 99 5.08 17.07 -5.67
N VAL A 100 5.02 16.70 -4.38
CA VAL A 100 5.53 17.52 -3.28
C VAL A 100 6.99 17.93 -3.50
N CYS A 101 7.31 19.16 -3.08
CA CYS A 101 8.58 19.85 -3.31
C CYS A 101 8.86 20.30 -4.76
N GLY A 102 8.06 19.93 -5.75
CA GLY A 102 8.12 20.55 -7.09
C GLY A 102 9.43 20.32 -7.85
N ILE A 103 10.20 19.28 -7.51
CA ILE A 103 11.53 19.00 -8.06
C ILE A 103 11.43 18.67 -9.55
N ASP A 104 12.30 19.25 -10.39
CA ASP A 104 12.35 18.94 -11.82
C ASP A 104 12.97 17.54 -12.05
N LYS A 105 12.38 16.78 -12.97
CA LYS A 105 13.00 15.55 -13.48
C LYS A 105 14.42 15.74 -14.00
N SER A 106 14.73 16.91 -14.57
CA SER A 106 16.04 17.20 -15.14
C SER A 106 17.16 17.18 -14.09
N GLU A 107 16.86 17.52 -12.83
CA GLU A 107 17.81 17.48 -11.71
C GLU A 107 18.33 16.06 -11.42
N PHE A 108 17.55 15.04 -11.78
CA PHE A 108 17.88 13.63 -11.61
C PHE A 108 18.13 12.91 -12.95
N ASN A 109 18.24 13.64 -14.06
CA ASN A 109 18.37 13.07 -15.40
C ASN A 109 17.26 12.06 -15.76
N LEU A 110 16.04 12.28 -15.26
CA LEU A 110 14.90 11.40 -15.52
C LEU A 110 14.27 11.68 -16.88
N GLU A 111 13.68 10.64 -17.48
CA GLU A 111 12.98 10.77 -18.75
C GLU A 111 11.73 11.66 -18.62
N GLN A 112 11.65 12.66 -19.50
CA GLN A 112 10.55 13.60 -19.61
C GLN A 112 9.67 13.24 -20.81
N ILE A 113 8.37 13.49 -20.69
CA ILE A 113 7.41 13.30 -21.78
C ILE A 113 7.72 14.29 -22.91
N ASP A 114 7.99 15.54 -22.55
CA ASP A 114 8.53 16.57 -23.45
C ASP A 114 9.83 17.13 -22.86
N LYS A 115 10.94 16.82 -23.51
CA LYS A 115 12.30 17.25 -23.12
C LYS A 115 12.52 18.76 -23.13
N LYS A 116 11.59 19.53 -23.73
CA LYS A 116 11.65 20.99 -23.76
C LYS A 116 10.84 21.64 -22.64
N SER A 117 10.13 20.84 -21.84
CA SER A 117 9.22 21.32 -20.82
C SER A 117 9.74 21.02 -19.41
N PHE A 118 9.43 21.91 -18.47
CA PHE A 118 9.58 21.62 -17.05
C PHE A 118 8.57 20.54 -16.66
N GLU A 119 9.06 19.42 -16.12
CA GLU A 119 8.22 18.33 -15.67
C GLU A 119 8.61 17.90 -14.26
N VAL A 120 7.72 18.17 -13.31
CA VAL A 120 7.92 17.81 -11.91
C VAL A 120 8.01 16.29 -11.77
N MET A 121 9.04 15.78 -11.10
CA MET A 121 9.15 14.36 -10.78
C MET A 121 8.14 13.93 -9.71
N CYS A 122 7.91 12.63 -9.56
CA CYS A 122 7.25 12.15 -8.34
C CYS A 122 8.30 12.04 -7.23
N ASN A 123 7.97 12.47 -6.02
CA ASN A 123 8.88 12.53 -4.88
C ASN A 123 8.41 11.63 -3.73
N PRO A 124 8.50 10.28 -3.88
CA PRO A 124 8.04 9.35 -2.85
C PRO A 124 8.85 9.45 -1.55
N VAL A 125 10.13 9.80 -1.64
CA VAL A 125 10.99 10.02 -0.46
C VAL A 125 10.54 11.28 0.29
N GLY A 126 10.20 12.35 -0.42
CA GLY A 126 9.61 13.55 0.18
C GLY A 126 8.26 13.28 0.85
N GLN A 127 7.40 12.48 0.21
CA GLN A 127 6.14 12.04 0.82
C GLN A 127 6.36 11.31 2.15
N ALA A 128 7.27 10.34 2.18
CA ALA A 128 7.57 9.59 3.39
C ALA A 128 8.17 10.49 4.49
N ASN A 129 9.15 11.34 4.17
CA ASN A 129 9.78 12.22 5.16
C ASN A 129 8.80 13.20 5.79
N ILE A 130 7.93 13.83 4.99
CA ILE A 130 6.91 14.74 5.52
C ILE A 130 5.96 13.99 6.47
N LEU A 131 5.52 12.78 6.12
CA LEU A 131 4.64 12.00 7.01
C LEU A 131 5.37 11.50 8.28
N ASN A 132 6.66 11.17 8.18
CA ASN A 132 7.50 10.87 9.34
C ASN A 132 7.61 12.08 10.29
N GLU A 133 7.81 13.30 9.77
CA GLU A 133 7.81 14.54 10.57
C GLU A 133 6.47 14.78 11.26
N LYS A 134 5.37 14.38 10.62
CA LYS A 134 4.02 14.41 11.19
C LYS A 134 3.77 13.32 12.23
N LYS A 135 4.66 12.33 12.36
CA LYS A 135 4.56 11.19 13.29
C LYS A 135 3.28 10.38 13.09
N THR A 136 2.90 10.16 11.85
CA THR A 136 1.79 9.26 11.50
C THR A 136 2.08 7.84 12.00
N GLU A 137 1.04 7.13 12.40
CA GLU A 137 1.14 5.78 12.99
C GLU A 137 0.85 4.67 11.96
N LEU A 138 0.16 5.03 10.87
CA LEU A 138 -0.02 4.19 9.69
C LEU A 138 -0.05 5.07 8.45
N ASN A 139 0.68 4.66 7.41
CA ASN A 139 0.71 5.33 6.12
C ASN A 139 -0.04 4.52 5.06
N ILE A 140 -0.91 5.20 4.32
CA ILE A 140 -1.81 4.61 3.32
C ILE A 140 -1.41 5.10 1.94
N ILE A 141 -1.07 4.17 1.04
CA ILE A 141 -0.77 4.46 -0.36
C ILE A 141 -2.08 4.47 -1.18
N VAL A 142 -2.27 5.57 -1.91
CA VAL A 142 -3.33 5.73 -2.92
C VAL A 142 -2.70 6.00 -4.30
N GLY A 143 -2.53 4.96 -5.09
CA GLY A 143 -2.22 5.07 -6.51
C GLY A 143 -0.81 5.57 -6.84
N LEU A 144 0.19 5.30 -5.99
CA LEU A 144 1.60 5.51 -6.36
C LEU A 144 2.00 4.55 -7.49
N CYS A 145 2.91 5.01 -8.36
CA CYS A 145 3.40 4.19 -9.47
C CYS A 145 4.39 3.14 -8.96
N MET A 146 4.55 2.04 -9.71
CA MET A 146 5.60 1.04 -9.49
C MET A 146 6.96 1.71 -9.29
N GLY A 147 7.64 1.34 -8.22
CA GLY A 147 8.95 1.90 -7.82
C GLY A 147 8.82 3.10 -6.90
N HIS A 148 7.81 3.96 -7.09
CA HIS A 148 7.54 5.05 -6.13
C HIS A 148 6.89 4.52 -4.85
N ASP A 149 6.01 3.54 -4.96
CA ASP A 149 5.43 2.82 -3.81
C ASP A 149 6.50 2.08 -2.99
N ILE A 150 7.47 1.44 -3.65
CA ILE A 150 8.62 0.78 -3.04
C ILE A 150 9.46 1.82 -2.27
N LEU A 151 9.86 2.91 -2.93
CA LEU A 151 10.67 3.95 -2.29
C LEU A 151 9.94 4.61 -1.11
N PHE A 152 8.64 4.90 -1.25
CA PHE A 152 7.84 5.41 -0.14
C PHE A 152 7.85 4.44 1.04
N THR A 153 7.57 3.16 0.79
CA THR A 153 7.51 2.13 1.81
C THR A 153 8.84 1.94 2.52
N GLN A 154 9.95 1.95 1.78
CA GLN A 154 11.30 1.83 2.34
C GLN A 154 11.71 3.01 3.22
N ASN A 155 11.17 4.21 2.98
CA ASN A 155 11.53 5.42 3.71
C ASN A 155 10.48 5.81 4.78
N SER A 156 9.37 5.08 4.88
CA SER A 156 8.36 5.28 5.92
C SER A 156 8.84 4.71 7.25
N GLN A 157 8.73 5.49 8.33
CA GLN A 157 8.97 4.99 9.69
C GLN A 157 7.74 4.27 10.24
N ALA A 158 6.54 4.70 9.85
CA ALA A 158 5.29 4.01 10.16
C ALA A 158 5.09 2.80 9.23
N PRO A 159 4.35 1.77 9.67
CA PRO A 159 3.90 0.72 8.76
C PRO A 159 3.12 1.31 7.58
N VAL A 160 3.22 0.65 6.43
CA VAL A 160 2.59 1.09 5.18
C VAL A 160 1.63 0.04 4.67
N THR A 161 0.45 0.48 4.23
CA THR A 161 -0.50 -0.36 3.50
C THR A 161 -0.88 0.31 2.18
N THR A 162 -1.09 -0.50 1.14
CA THR A 162 -1.58 -0.01 -0.16
C THR A 162 -3.07 -0.26 -0.26
N LEU A 163 -3.85 0.83 -0.26
CA LEU A 163 -5.29 0.77 -0.43
C LEU A 163 -5.67 0.71 -1.92
N VAL A 164 -4.99 1.49 -2.75
CA VAL A 164 -5.24 1.55 -4.20
C VAL A 164 -3.96 1.26 -4.97
N VAL A 165 -3.87 0.07 -5.57
CA VAL A 165 -2.78 -0.30 -6.48
C VAL A 165 -3.04 0.36 -7.83
N LYS A 166 -2.09 1.18 -8.30
CA LYS A 166 -2.31 1.96 -9.51
C LYS A 166 -2.29 1.10 -10.77
N ASP A 167 -3.46 0.92 -11.36
CA ASP A 167 -3.61 0.45 -12.73
C ASP A 167 -4.51 1.43 -13.51
N ARG A 168 -3.95 2.20 -14.44
CA ARG A 168 -4.74 3.18 -15.21
C ARG A 168 -5.61 2.52 -16.28
N VAL A 169 -5.25 1.33 -16.72
CA VAL A 169 -5.92 0.63 -17.81
C VAL A 169 -7.13 -0.14 -17.29
N LEU A 170 -7.00 -0.73 -16.09
CA LEU A 170 -7.98 -1.64 -15.52
C LEU A 170 -8.68 -1.06 -14.28
N ALA A 171 -8.87 0.26 -14.24
CA ALA A 171 -9.58 0.94 -13.15
C ALA A 171 -9.05 0.54 -11.76
N HIS A 172 -7.73 0.51 -11.63
CA HIS A 172 -7.00 0.18 -10.39
C HIS A 172 -7.24 -1.25 -9.89
N ASN A 173 -7.62 -2.17 -10.79
CA ASN A 173 -7.75 -3.60 -10.55
C ASN A 173 -6.74 -4.41 -11.39
N PRO A 174 -5.48 -4.55 -10.92
CA PRO A 174 -4.43 -5.23 -11.70
C PRO A 174 -4.72 -6.71 -11.95
N LEU A 175 -5.56 -7.37 -11.13
CA LEU A 175 -5.95 -8.76 -11.37
C LEU A 175 -6.82 -8.92 -12.63
N GLY A 176 -7.45 -7.84 -13.10
CA GLY A 176 -8.19 -7.83 -14.37
C GLY A 176 -7.33 -8.28 -15.56
N ALA A 177 -6.01 -8.04 -15.54
CA ALA A 177 -5.09 -8.40 -16.60
C ALA A 177 -4.94 -9.92 -16.75
N ILE A 178 -5.12 -10.67 -15.65
CA ILE A 178 -5.04 -12.13 -15.62
C ILE A 178 -6.40 -12.80 -15.51
N TYR A 179 -7.50 -12.06 -15.34
CA TYR A 179 -8.85 -12.63 -15.41
C TYR A 179 -9.38 -12.71 -16.84
N SER A 180 -9.01 -11.75 -17.70
CA SER A 180 -9.42 -11.73 -19.09
C SER A 180 -8.48 -12.54 -19.96
N ARG A 181 -8.95 -13.66 -20.54
CA ARG A 181 -8.18 -14.45 -21.52
C ARG A 181 -7.72 -13.59 -22.71
N TYR A 182 -8.54 -12.62 -23.14
CA TYR A 182 -8.17 -11.69 -24.20
C TYR A 182 -7.01 -10.78 -23.81
N TYR A 183 -6.99 -10.32 -22.55
CA TYR A 183 -5.90 -9.49 -22.05
C TYR A 183 -4.64 -10.32 -21.78
N GLN A 184 -4.76 -11.53 -21.25
CA GLN A 184 -3.64 -12.47 -21.10
C GLN A 184 -2.92 -12.72 -22.44
N ASN A 185 -3.66 -12.83 -23.55
CA ASN A 185 -3.05 -12.99 -24.87
C ASN A 185 -2.26 -11.75 -25.33
N LYS A 186 -2.54 -10.56 -24.78
CA LYS A 186 -1.75 -9.34 -25.04
C LYS A 186 -0.47 -9.26 -24.19
N LEU A 187 -0.36 -10.07 -23.14
CA LEU A 187 0.80 -10.12 -22.25
C LEU A 187 1.86 -11.15 -22.69
N LYS A 188 1.55 -11.97 -23.71
CA LYS A 188 2.45 -12.94 -24.33
C LYS A 188 3.09 -12.35 -25.56
#